data_AF-A0A078JHK0-F1
#
_entry.id   AF-A0A078JHK0-F1
#
_cell.length_a   1.000
_cell.length_b   1.000
_cell.length_c   1.000
_cell.angle_alpha   90.00
_cell.angle_beta   90.00
_cell.angle_gamma   90.00
#
_symmetry.space_group_name_H-M   'P 1'
#
loop_
_entity.id
_entity.type
_entity.pdbx_description
1 polymer ?
#
loop_
_entity_poly.entity_id
_entity_poly.type
_entity_poly.pdbx_seq_one_letter_code
_entity_poly.pdbx_strand_id
1 'polypeptide(L)'
;MNTMYVESTAVECFKAINEAFKDDADVEIEVEDLDNMTTTLNLKSSHVFMTNFKMIKVTITVTPHREDEDGSLLQWILEIDNGGITRLEFPDIREMIKNKLRK
;
A
#
# COMPACT_ATOMS: atom_id res chain seq x y z
N MET A 1 3.36 10.56 -6.29
CA MET A 1 2.24 9.77 -5.75
C MET A 1 1.99 8.70 -6.78
N ASN A 2 2.17 7.44 -6.39
CA ASN A 2 2.03 6.33 -7.32
C ASN A 2 0.56 5.92 -7.39
N THR A 3 0.10 5.48 -8.56
CA THR A 3 -1.28 5.05 -8.77
C THR A 3 -1.31 3.77 -9.61
N MET A 4 -2.25 2.87 -9.34
CA MET A 4 -2.60 1.75 -10.23
C MET A 4 -4.11 1.52 -10.28
N TYR A 5 -4.60 1.12 -11.44
CA TYR A 5 -5.97 0.64 -11.61
C TYR A 5 -6.07 -0.83 -11.21
N VAL A 6 -7.18 -1.18 -10.58
CA VAL A 6 -7.53 -2.54 -10.15
C VAL A 6 -8.97 -2.81 -10.58
N GLU A 7 -9.18 -3.93 -11.28
CA GLU A 7 -10.50 -4.44 -11.68
C GLU A 7 -11.19 -5.10 -10.48
N SER A 8 -11.46 -4.31 -9.43
CA SER A 8 -12.20 -4.70 -8.23
C SER A 8 -12.74 -3.45 -7.52
N THR A 9 -13.90 -3.58 -6.87
CA THR A 9 -14.53 -2.45 -6.17
C THR A 9 -13.58 -1.87 -5.11
N ALA A 10 -13.71 -0.58 -4.80
CA ALA A 10 -12.84 0.07 -3.80
C ALA A 10 -12.89 -0.64 -2.44
N VAL A 11 -14.06 -1.15 -2.05
CA VAL A 11 -14.26 -1.87 -0.78
C VAL A 11 -13.53 -3.21 -0.79
N GLU A 12 -13.65 -3.99 -1.87
CA GLU A 12 -12.99 -5.29 -2.01
C GLU A 12 -11.47 -5.12 -2.10
N CYS A 13 -11.00 -4.13 -2.87
CA CYS A 13 -9.59 -3.81 -2.97
C CYS A 13 -9.02 -3.40 -1.59
N PHE A 14 -9.71 -2.53 -0.85
CA PHE A 14 -9.32 -2.13 0.50
C PHE A 14 -9.21 -3.32 1.46
N LYS A 15 -10.22 -4.21 1.47
CA LYS A 15 -10.19 -5.43 2.28
C LYS A 15 -9.04 -6.35 1.89
N ALA A 16 -8.85 -6.59 0.59
CA ALA A 16 -7.79 -7.45 0.08
C ALA A 16 -6.39 -6.95 0.49
N ILE A 17 -6.18 -5.63 0.50
CA ILE A 17 -4.93 -5.01 0.98
C ILE A 17 -4.72 -5.32 2.45
N ASN A 18 -5.69 -4.97 3.30
CA ASN A 18 -5.57 -5.18 4.73
C ASN A 18 -5.35 -6.66 5.05
N GLU A 19 -6.10 -7.56 4.43
CA GLU A 19 -5.93 -9.01 4.59
C GLU A 19 -4.55 -9.49 4.12
N ALA A 20 -4.03 -8.99 3.00
CA ALA A 20 -2.75 -9.44 2.47
C ALA A 20 -1.54 -9.02 3.33
N PHE A 21 -1.70 -7.96 4.14
CA PHE A 21 -0.66 -7.44 5.03
C PHE A 21 -0.85 -7.82 6.50
N LYS A 22 -2.03 -8.30 6.90
CA LYS A 22 -2.36 -8.61 8.31
C LYS A 22 -1.49 -9.70 8.94
N ASP A 23 -1.11 -10.71 8.15
CA ASP A 23 -0.29 -11.84 8.59
C ASP A 23 1.18 -11.71 8.17
N ASP A 24 1.58 -10.57 7.61
CA ASP A 24 2.95 -10.37 7.14
C ASP A 24 3.83 -9.92 8.32
N ALA A 25 4.82 -10.75 8.67
CA ALA A 25 5.72 -10.48 9.80
C ALA A 25 6.56 -9.21 9.62
N ASP A 26 6.69 -8.74 8.37
CA ASP A 26 7.41 -7.53 7.99
C ASP A 26 6.52 -6.30 7.86
N VAL A 27 5.23 -6.40 8.16
CA VAL A 27 4.29 -5.29 8.04
C VAL A 27 3.53 -5.10 9.33
N GLU A 28 3.44 -3.85 9.77
CA GLU A 28 2.55 -3.44 10.85
C GLU A 28 1.53 -2.44 10.32
N ILE A 29 0.25 -2.73 10.52
CA ILE A 29 -0.83 -1.81 10.17
C ILE A 29 -0.91 -0.74 11.27
N GLU A 30 -0.61 0.51 10.94
CA GLU A 30 -0.66 1.64 11.87
C GLU A 30 -2.06 2.27 11.92
N VAL A 31 -2.69 2.43 10.74
CA VAL A 31 -4.03 3.03 10.60
C VAL A 31 -4.83 2.23 9.58
N GLU A 32 -6.07 1.90 9.93
CA GLU A 32 -7.10 1.40 9.01
C GLU A 32 -8.30 2.34 9.10
N ASP A 33 -8.56 3.07 8.02
CA ASP A 33 -9.66 4.04 7.94
C ASP A 33 -10.60 3.65 6.79
N LEU A 34 -11.68 2.96 7.14
CA LEU A 34 -12.65 2.43 6.18
C LEU A 34 -13.49 3.54 5.54
N ASP A 35 -13.75 4.64 6.26
CA ASP A 35 -14.54 5.77 5.78
C ASP A 35 -13.82 6.53 4.64
N ASN A 36 -12.50 6.70 4.75
CA ASN A 36 -11.65 7.32 3.74
C ASN A 36 -10.92 6.28 2.87
N MET A 37 -11.22 4.99 3.02
CA MET A 37 -10.57 3.89 2.30
C MET A 37 -9.04 4.00 2.31
N THR A 38 -8.49 4.38 3.45
CA THR A 38 -7.07 4.69 3.62
C THR A 38 -6.47 3.77 4.68
N THR A 39 -5.38 3.11 4.31
CA THR A 39 -4.61 2.24 5.20
C THR A 39 -3.17 2.72 5.25
N THR A 40 -2.61 2.80 6.45
CA THR A 40 -1.21 3.17 6.68
C THR A 40 -0.47 1.96 7.25
N LEU A 41 0.61 1.58 6.58
CA LEU A 41 1.42 0.41 6.87
C LEU A 41 2.84 0.84 7.19
N ASN A 42 3.44 0.23 8.19
CA ASN A 42 4.85 0.36 8.52
C ASN A 42 5.56 -0.93 8.11
N LEU A 43 6.48 -0.82 7.15
CA LEU A 43 7.32 -1.93 6.74
C LEU A 43 8.50 -2.04 7.71
N LYS A 44 8.60 -3.19 8.37
CA LYS A 44 9.68 -3.60 9.27
C LYS A 44 10.72 -4.40 8.48
N SER A 45 11.98 -4.19 8.85
CA SER A 45 13.13 -4.69 8.09
C SER A 45 13.39 -6.17 8.36
N SER A 46 13.00 -7.07 7.44
CA SER A 46 13.63 -8.41 7.36
C SER A 46 14.16 -8.83 5.99
N HIS A 47 13.80 -8.16 4.90
CA HIS A 47 14.33 -8.51 3.56
C HIS A 47 14.83 -7.28 2.80
N VAL A 48 16.12 -7.36 2.40
CA VAL A 48 16.90 -6.71 1.32
C VAL A 48 16.60 -5.23 0.96
N PHE A 49 15.34 -4.81 0.85
CA PHE A 49 14.85 -3.47 0.49
C PHE A 49 15.22 -2.34 1.48
N MET A 50 15.46 -2.69 2.75
CA MET A 50 15.67 -1.74 3.85
C MET A 50 17.09 -1.74 4.42
N THR A 51 18.09 -2.22 3.68
CA THR A 51 19.51 -2.12 4.11
C THR A 51 19.96 -0.68 4.36
N ASN A 52 19.29 0.31 3.75
CA ASN A 52 19.59 1.74 3.92
C ASN A 52 18.54 2.50 4.75
N PHE A 53 17.41 1.87 5.11
CA PHE A 53 16.27 2.56 5.72
C PHE A 53 15.75 1.79 6.93
N LYS A 54 15.73 2.43 8.10
CA LYS A 54 15.29 1.79 9.35
C LYS A 54 13.79 1.45 9.35
N MET A 55 12.99 2.29 8.69
CA MET A 55 11.54 2.17 8.66
C MET A 55 11.00 2.89 7.42
N ILE A 56 10.07 2.24 6.72
CA ILE A 56 9.34 2.83 5.59
C ILE A 56 7.85 2.79 5.94
N LYS A 57 7.23 3.96 5.96
CA LYS A 57 5.79 4.13 6.14
C LYS A 57 5.14 4.26 4.77
N VAL A 58 4.10 3.47 4.53
CA VAL A 58 3.35 3.39 3.29
C VAL A 58 1.91 3.77 3.58
N THR A 59 1.45 4.87 3.02
CA THR A 59 0.03 5.24 3.07
C THR A 59 -0.60 4.86 1.76
N ILE A 60 -1.57 3.96 1.80
CA ILE A 60 -2.36 3.47 0.67
C ILE A 60 -3.76 4.06 0.77
N THR A 61 -4.24 4.67 -0.30
CA THR A 61 -5.61 5.18 -0.42
C THR A 61 -6.27 4.50 -1.60
N VAL A 62 -7.46 3.95 -1.40
CA VAL A 62 -8.26 3.32 -2.45
C VAL A 62 -9.42 4.23 -2.78
N THR A 63 -9.60 4.55 -4.06
CA THR A 63 -10.74 5.36 -4.52
C THR A 63 -11.52 4.63 -5.60
N PRO A 64 -12.85 4.74 -5.64
CA PRO A 64 -13.64 4.14 -6.71
C PRO A 64 -13.28 4.78 -8.07
N HIS A 65 -13.25 3.97 -9.12
CA HIS A 65 -13.04 4.46 -10.47
C HIS A 65 -14.35 5.06 -11.01
N ARG A 66 -14.35 6.33 -11.43
CA ARG A 66 -15.59 7.02 -11.80
C ARG A 66 -16.27 6.47 -13.06
N GLU A 67 -15.50 5.86 -13.95
CA GLU A 67 -15.98 5.36 -15.24
C GLU A 67 -16.18 3.83 -15.24
N ASP A 68 -15.85 3.17 -14.12
CA ASP A 68 -15.92 1.72 -13.98
C ASP A 68 -16.41 1.38 -12.57
N GLU A 69 -17.68 0.97 -12.45
CA GLU A 69 -18.34 0.75 -11.15
C GLU A 69 -17.69 -0.40 -10.35
N ASP A 70 -17.10 -1.35 -11.07
CA ASP A 70 -16.34 -2.47 -10.53
C ASP A 70 -14.84 -2.16 -10.39
N GLY A 71 -14.42 -0.93 -10.69
CA GLY A 71 -13.01 -0.52 -10.73
C GLY A 71 -12.59 0.33 -9.54
N SER A 72 -11.31 0.27 -9.22
CA SER A 72 -10.70 1.14 -8.23
C SER A 72 -9.33 1.67 -8.65
N LEU A 73 -9.01 2.85 -8.13
CA LEU A 73 -7.71 3.47 -8.21
C LEU A 73 -7.03 3.36 -6.85
N LEU A 74 -5.96 2.59 -6.84
CA LEU A 74 -5.05 2.48 -5.71
C LEU A 74 -4.00 3.57 -5.80
N GLN A 75 -3.84 4.37 -4.77
CA GLN A 75 -2.81 5.39 -4.66
C GLN A 75 -1.93 5.12 -3.45
N TRP A 76 -0.61 5.33 -3.57
CA TRP A 76 0.26 5.21 -2.40
C TRP A 76 1.38 6.24 -2.34
N ILE A 77 1.74 6.55 -1.10
CA ILE A 77 2.81 7.47 -0.69
C ILE A 77 3.76 6.71 0.23
N LEU A 78 5.04 7.02 0.08
CA LEU A 78 6.12 6.43 0.87
C LEU A 78 6.82 7.53 1.66
N GLU A 79 6.97 7.28 2.95
CA GLU A 79 7.67 8.14 3.90
C GLU A 79 8.79 7.33 4.54
N ILE A 80 9.97 7.91 4.63
CA ILE A 80 11.17 7.23 5.12
C ILE A 80 11.65 7.97 6.35
N ASP A 81 11.86 7.25 7.44
CA ASP A 81 12.19 7.81 8.77
C ASP A 81 13.59 8.46 8.86
N ASN A 82 14.32 8.61 7.74
CA ASN A 82 15.64 9.25 7.71
C ASN A 82 15.58 10.78 7.48
N GLY A 83 14.47 11.43 7.86
CA GLY A 83 14.32 12.89 7.87
C GLY A 83 13.80 13.53 6.57
N GLY A 84 13.24 12.77 5.63
CA GLY A 84 12.67 13.34 4.41
C GLY A 84 11.63 12.46 3.71
N ILE A 85 10.53 13.06 3.28
CA ILE A 85 9.56 12.45 2.36
C ILE A 85 10.25 12.29 1.01
N THR A 86 10.82 11.12 0.76
CA THR A 86 11.40 10.82 -0.55
C THR A 86 10.34 10.12 -1.39
N ARG A 87 9.86 10.81 -2.43
CA ARG A 87 8.99 10.22 -3.46
C ARG A 87 9.82 9.27 -4.33
N LEU A 88 10.11 8.09 -3.81
CA LEU A 88 10.77 7.04 -4.57
C LEU A 88 9.70 6.22 -5.29
N GLU A 89 9.84 6.11 -6.61
CA GLU A 89 9.13 5.11 -7.39
C GLU A 89 9.84 3.78 -7.15
N PHE A 90 9.45 3.04 -6.10
CA PHE A 90 9.96 1.69 -5.89
C PHE A 90 9.15 0.72 -6.75
N PRO A 91 9.71 0.20 -7.86
CA PRO A 91 9.03 -0.83 -8.65
C PRO A 91 8.70 -2.05 -7.78
N ASP A 92 9.53 -2.37 -6.79
CA ASP A 92 9.33 -3.50 -5.89
C ASP A 92 8.12 -3.38 -4.97
N ILE A 93 7.74 -2.18 -4.50
CA ILE A 93 6.50 -2.01 -3.70
C ILE A 93 5.27 -2.18 -4.58
N ARG A 94 5.32 -1.65 -5.82
CA ARG A 94 4.27 -1.88 -6.80
C ARG A 94 4.10 -3.38 -7.08
N GLU A 95 5.20 -4.09 -7.30
CA GLU A 95 5.19 -5.54 -7.55
C GLU A 95 4.81 -6.32 -6.29
N MET A 96 5.20 -5.89 -5.09
CA MET A 96 4.77 -6.47 -3.82
C MET A 96 3.25 -6.35 -3.66
N ILE A 97 2.69 -5.16 -3.82
CA ILE A 97 1.24 -4.93 -3.76
C ILE A 97 0.54 -5.79 -4.81
N LYS A 98 1.01 -5.79 -6.06
CA LYS A 98 0.45 -6.66 -7.11
C LYS A 98 0.52 -8.15 -6.76
N ASN A 99 1.66 -8.64 -6.27
CA ASN A 99 1.84 -10.05 -5.90
C ASN A 99 0.94 -10.45 -4.73
N LYS A 100 0.71 -9.52 -3.80
CA LYS A 100 -0.19 -9.69 -2.66
C LYS A 100 -1.67 -9.65 -3.05
N LEU A 101 -2.03 -8.86 -4.08
CA LEU A 101 -3.38 -8.77 -4.63
C LEU A 101 -3.72 -9.87 -5.65
N ARG A 102 -2.73 -10.50 -6.28
CA ARG A 102 -2.91 -11.70 -7.12
C ARG A 102 -3.07 -12.94 -6.23
N LYS A 103 -4.28 -13.15 -5.70
CA LYS A 103 -4.71 -14.47 -5.22
C LYS A 103 -5.54 -15.18 -6.29
#